data_AF-A0A0B8Q0L8-F1
#
_entry.id   AF-A0A0B8Q0L8-F1
#
_cell.length_a   1.000
_cell.length_b   1.000
_cell.length_c   1.000
_cell.angle_alpha   90.00
_cell.angle_beta   90.00
_cell.angle_gamma   90.00
#
_symmetry.space_group_name_H-M   'P 1'
#
loop_
_entity.id
_entity.type
_entity.pdbx_description
1 polymer ?
#
loop_
_entity_poly.entity_id
_entity_poly.type
_entity_poly.pdbx_seq_one_letter_code
_entity_poly.pdbx_strand_id
1 'polypeptide(L)'
;MGRGPLVGDVVTAAVILDPNNPIEGLTDSKKLTEKKRLALLPEIKEKALAWAVGRCSPTEIDELNILHATMLAMTRAVEGLSVQPDYVLIDGNRVPELPMQGQAVVKGDLRVAEISAASIMLR
;
A
#
# COMPACT_ATOMS: atom_id res chain seq x y z
N MET A 1 0.61 -3.39 -7.12
CA MET A 1 0.92 -3.69 -8.54
C MET A 1 0.51 -5.12 -8.84
N GLY A 2 0.30 -5.51 -10.11
CA GLY A 2 0.08 -6.93 -10.47
C GLY A 2 -1.33 -7.34 -10.88
N ARG A 3 -2.31 -6.43 -10.98
CA ARG A 3 -3.69 -6.79 -11.41
C ARG A 3 -3.88 -6.90 -12.93
N GLY A 4 -2.80 -7.08 -13.70
CA GLY A 4 -2.79 -6.92 -15.16
C GLY A 4 -1.65 -7.64 -15.92
N PRO A 5 -0.48 -7.94 -15.32
CA PRO A 5 0.50 -8.82 -15.96
C PRO A 5 0.02 -10.28 -16.00
N LEU A 6 0.26 -10.97 -17.11
CA LEU A 6 -0.02 -12.41 -17.28
C LEU A 6 0.81 -13.31 -16.37
N VAL A 7 1.94 -12.81 -15.86
CA VAL A 7 2.87 -13.51 -14.97
C VAL A 7 3.44 -12.48 -14.00
N GLY A 8 3.36 -12.76 -12.70
CA GLY A 8 4.05 -11.97 -11.68
C GLY A 8 3.33 -11.97 -10.33
N ASP A 9 4.12 -11.76 -9.27
CA ASP A 9 3.62 -11.61 -7.92
C ASP A 9 2.66 -10.42 -7.83
N VAL A 10 1.61 -10.58 -7.02
CA VAL A 10 0.82 -9.44 -6.55
C VAL A 10 1.52 -8.87 -5.34
N VAL A 11 1.98 -7.63 -5.46
CA VAL A 11 2.70 -6.92 -4.40
C VAL A 11 1.89 -5.71 -3.96
N THR A 12 1.77 -5.55 -2.63
CA THR A 12 1.05 -4.48 -1.94
C THR A 12 1.90 -3.98 -0.77
N ALA A 13 1.67 -2.74 -0.34
CA ALA A 13 2.42 -2.10 0.73
C ALA A 13 1.43 -1.43 1.66
N ALA A 14 1.79 -1.38 2.93
CA ALA A 14 1.10 -0.64 3.97
C ALA A 14 2.10 0.35 4.59
N VAL A 15 1.65 1.57 4.84
CA VAL A 15 2.48 2.64 5.40
C VAL A 15 1.66 3.36 6.47
N ILE A 16 2.27 3.56 7.63
CA ILE A 16 1.78 4.40 8.71
C ILE A 16 2.65 5.65 8.74
N LEU A 17 2.06 6.80 8.42
CA LEU A 17 2.75 8.09 8.49
C LEU A 17 2.73 8.65 9.91
N ASP A 18 3.77 9.39 10.28
CA ASP A 18 3.79 10.14 11.54
C ASP A 18 3.01 11.44 11.39
N PRO A 19 1.93 11.68 12.16
CA PRO A 19 1.21 12.96 12.14
C PRO A 19 2.08 14.15 12.56
N ASN A 20 3.15 13.92 13.33
CA ASN A 20 4.08 14.98 13.74
C ASN A 20 5.17 15.26 12.71
N ASN A 21 5.34 14.40 11.71
CA ASN A 21 6.38 14.55 10.68
C ASN A 21 5.79 14.34 9.27
N PRO A 22 4.93 15.28 8.80
CA PRO A 22 4.27 15.15 7.52
C PRO A 22 5.28 15.19 6.36
N ILE A 23 4.98 14.43 5.32
CA ILE A 23 5.74 14.38 4.07
C ILE A 23 5.01 15.18 3.01
N GLU A 24 5.65 16.23 2.50
CA GLU A 24 5.05 17.07 1.46
C GLU A 24 5.08 16.37 0.09
N GLY A 25 4.04 16.58 -0.72
CA GLY A 25 4.01 16.11 -2.11
C GLY A 25 3.58 14.65 -2.31
N LEU A 26 3.09 13.96 -1.27
CA LEU A 26 2.59 12.59 -1.39
C LEU A 26 1.41 12.46 -2.35
N THR A 27 0.40 13.34 -2.31
CA THR A 27 -0.90 13.16 -3.01
C THR A 27 -0.86 13.34 -4.53
N ASP A 28 0.28 13.68 -5.14
CA ASP A 28 0.39 13.94 -6.58
C ASP A 28 0.99 12.75 -7.38
N SER A 29 0.78 11.51 -6.91
CA SER A 29 1.48 10.31 -7.38
C SER A 29 1.31 9.99 -8.87
N LYS A 30 0.33 10.56 -9.56
CA LYS A 30 0.16 10.41 -11.02
C LYS A 30 0.89 11.46 -11.85
N LYS A 31 1.27 12.61 -11.26
CA LYS A 31 2.12 13.63 -11.91
C LYS A 31 3.56 13.62 -11.39
N LEU A 32 3.85 12.82 -10.36
CA LEU A 32 5.20 12.62 -9.85
C LEU A 32 6.06 11.91 -10.89
N THR A 33 7.02 12.66 -11.45
CA THR A 33 8.11 12.10 -12.26
C THR A 33 8.90 11.07 -11.45
N GLU A 34 9.50 10.10 -12.13
CA GLU A 34 10.33 9.06 -11.49
C GLU A 34 11.37 9.65 -10.53
N LYS A 35 11.99 10.77 -10.93
CA LYS A 35 12.95 11.52 -10.12
C LYS A 35 12.37 12.00 -8.78
N LYS A 36 11.13 12.53 -8.76
CA LYS A 36 10.48 12.97 -7.51
C LYS A 36 10.09 11.78 -6.64
N ARG A 37 9.66 10.67 -7.24
CA ARG A 37 9.34 9.43 -6.51
C ARG A 37 10.56 8.86 -5.80
N LEU A 38 11.70 8.79 -6.50
CA LEU A 38 12.96 8.32 -5.93
C LEU A 38 13.46 9.22 -4.80
N ALA A 39 13.12 10.51 -4.80
CA ALA A 39 13.41 11.42 -3.69
C ALA A 39 12.48 11.20 -2.48
N LEU A 40 11.19 10.91 -2.72
CA LEU A 40 10.20 10.66 -1.66
C LEU A 40 10.35 9.28 -1.01
N LEU A 41 10.85 8.28 -1.72
CA LEU A 41 11.07 6.92 -1.20
C LEU A 41 11.91 6.86 0.09
N PRO A 42 13.12 7.43 0.15
CA PRO A 42 13.90 7.47 1.38
C PRO A 42 13.22 8.30 2.47
N GLU A 43 12.56 9.40 2.08
CA GLU A 43 11.83 10.26 3.02
C GLU A 43 10.66 9.52 3.69
N ILE A 44 9.89 8.73 2.93
CA ILE A 44 8.83 7.87 3.47
C ILE A 44 9.42 6.83 4.42
N LYS A 45 10.54 6.20 4.05
CA LYS A 45 11.16 5.18 4.92
C LYS A 45 11.71 5.74 6.23
N GLU A 46 12.16 6.99 6.22
CA GLU A 46 12.73 7.66 7.40
C GLU A 46 11.65 8.29 8.29
N LYS A 47 10.62 8.90 7.68
CA LYS A 47 9.58 9.65 8.41
C LYS A 47 8.35 8.83 8.76
N ALA A 48 8.09 7.70 8.09
CA ALA A 48 6.98 6.82 8.44
C ALA A 48 7.23 6.12 9.78
N LEU A 49 6.18 6.00 10.60
CA LEU A 49 6.22 5.25 11.85
C LEU A 49 6.45 3.76 11.61
N ALA A 50 5.80 3.23 10.57
CA ALA A 50 5.94 1.84 10.15
C ALA A 50 5.60 1.70 8.67
N TRP A 51 6.25 0.76 8.00
CA TRP A 51 5.89 0.36 6.66
C TRP A 51 6.21 -1.11 6.45
N ALA A 52 5.48 -1.75 5.55
CA ALA A 52 5.66 -3.16 5.24
C ALA A 52 5.16 -3.46 3.82
N VAL A 53 5.68 -4.55 3.27
CA VAL A 53 5.33 -5.01 1.92
C VAL A 53 4.81 -6.44 2.02
N GLY A 54 3.60 -6.64 1.51
CA GLY A 54 2.96 -7.93 1.38
C GLY A 54 3.01 -8.41 -0.06
N ARG A 55 3.34 -9.68 -0.25
CA ARG A 55 3.41 -10.34 -1.55
C ARG A 55 2.54 -11.58 -1.59
N CYS A 56 2.03 -11.87 -2.77
CA CYS A 56 1.32 -13.10 -3.10
C CYS A 56 1.91 -13.65 -4.40
N SER A 57 2.36 -14.90 -4.35
CA SER A 57 3.03 -15.59 -5.45
C SER A 57 2.03 -16.01 -6.54
N PRO A 58 2.47 -16.30 -7.77
CA PRO A 58 1.60 -16.77 -8.85
C PRO A 58 0.85 -18.05 -8.49
N THR A 59 1.50 -18.96 -7.76
CA THR A 59 0.86 -20.19 -7.27
C THR A 59 -0.34 -19.90 -6.36
N GLU A 60 -0.20 -18.95 -5.44
CA GLU A 60 -1.31 -18.52 -4.59
C GLU A 60 -2.38 -17.74 -5.38
N ILE A 61 -1.98 -17.00 -6.42
CA ILE A 61 -2.93 -16.32 -7.33
C ILE A 61 -3.78 -17.33 -8.10
N ASP A 62 -3.18 -18.41 -8.58
CA ASP A 62 -3.88 -19.48 -9.32
C ASP A 62 -4.88 -20.21 -8.42
N GLU A 63 -4.55 -20.41 -7.13
CA GLU A 63 -5.45 -21.03 -6.15
C GLU A 63 -6.58 -20.10 -5.69
N LEU A 64 -6.28 -18.83 -5.43
CA LEU A 64 -7.20 -17.90 -4.76
C LEU A 64 -7.96 -16.98 -5.71
N ASN A 65 -7.53 -16.89 -6.97
CA ASN A 65 -7.83 -15.83 -7.93
C ASN A 65 -7.19 -14.47 -7.61
N ILE A 66 -7.10 -13.60 -8.62
CA ILE A 66 -6.41 -12.30 -8.54
C ILE A 66 -6.99 -11.37 -7.46
N LEU A 67 -8.29 -11.47 -7.19
CA LEU A 67 -8.95 -10.61 -6.22
C LEU A 67 -8.56 -11.02 -4.81
N HIS A 68 -8.74 -12.30 -4.44
CA HIS A 68 -8.37 -12.77 -3.11
C HIS A 68 -6.86 -12.76 -2.91
N ALA A 69 -6.05 -13.02 -3.94
CA ALA A 69 -4.60 -12.87 -3.85
C ALA A 69 -4.18 -11.44 -3.54
N THR A 70 -4.88 -10.44 -4.11
CA THR A 70 -4.68 -9.03 -3.73
C THR A 70 -5.05 -8.78 -2.27
N MET A 71 -6.19 -9.32 -1.80
CA MET A 71 -6.62 -9.17 -0.41
C MET A 71 -5.61 -9.84 0.56
N LEU A 72 -5.09 -11.01 0.21
CA LEU A 72 -4.08 -11.70 0.98
C LEU A 72 -2.76 -10.92 1.02
N ALA A 73 -2.32 -10.38 -0.12
CA ALA A 73 -1.15 -9.50 -0.15
C ALA A 73 -1.34 -8.28 0.76
N MET A 74 -2.51 -7.61 0.71
CA MET A 74 -2.81 -6.46 1.57
C MET A 74 -2.81 -6.85 3.06
N THR A 75 -3.40 -8.00 3.39
CA THR A 75 -3.41 -8.54 4.75
C THR A 75 -1.98 -8.75 5.25
N ARG A 76 -1.14 -9.42 4.46
CA ARG A 76 0.29 -9.61 4.77
C ARG A 76 1.05 -8.30 4.92
N ALA A 77 0.71 -7.29 4.12
CA ALA A 77 1.33 -5.97 4.24
C ALA A 77 0.97 -5.31 5.58
N VAL A 78 -0.28 -5.41 6.03
CA VAL A 78 -0.72 -4.87 7.32
C VAL A 78 -0.11 -5.68 8.48
N GLU A 79 -0.09 -7.00 8.39
CA GLU A 79 0.50 -7.89 9.41
C GLU A 79 2.02 -7.70 9.55
N GLY A 80 2.70 -7.34 8.45
CA GLY A 80 4.14 -7.07 8.45
C GLY A 80 4.54 -5.74 9.09
N LEU A 81 3.59 -4.88 9.46
CA LEU A 81 3.89 -3.60 10.11
C LEU A 81 4.47 -3.83 11.51
N SER A 82 5.54 -3.12 11.84
CA SER A 82 6.12 -3.11 13.19
C SER A 82 5.19 -2.52 14.24
N VAL A 83 4.25 -1.68 13.81
CA VAL A 83 3.23 -1.03 14.65
C VAL A 83 1.86 -1.44 14.12
N GLN A 84 0.99 -1.96 14.98
CA GLN A 84 -0.38 -2.27 14.57
C GLN A 84 -1.20 -0.98 14.46
N PRO A 85 -1.81 -0.70 13.28
CA PRO A 85 -2.70 0.44 13.15
C PRO A 85 -4.08 0.17 13.78
N ASP A 86 -4.70 1.19 14.36
CA ASP A 86 -6.08 1.11 14.82
C ASP A 86 -7.09 1.13 13.66
N TYR A 87 -6.70 1.74 12.53
CA TYR A 87 -7.54 1.95 11.37
C TYR A 87 -6.74 1.87 10.07
N VAL A 88 -7.27 1.17 9.06
CA VAL A 88 -6.59 0.96 7.78
C VAL A 88 -7.39 1.54 6.61
N LEU A 89 -6.76 2.44 5.84
CA LEU A 89 -7.31 2.99 4.61
C LEU A 89 -6.75 2.23 3.41
N ILE A 90 -7.62 1.67 2.57
CA ILE A 90 -7.24 0.83 1.42
C ILE A 90 -7.67 1.46 0.12
N ASP A 91 -6.77 1.50 -0.87
CA ASP A 91 -7.10 1.94 -2.22
C ASP A 91 -7.95 0.91 -2.96
N GLY A 92 -9.22 1.24 -3.17
CA GLY A 92 -10.14 0.40 -3.90
C GLY A 92 -11.56 0.47 -3.36
N ASN A 93 -12.28 -0.63 -3.56
CA ASN A 93 -13.70 -0.77 -3.23
C ASN A 93 -13.98 -1.91 -2.25
N ARG A 94 -12.95 -2.59 -1.73
CA ARG A 94 -13.07 -3.69 -0.78
C ARG A 94 -12.00 -3.58 0.30
N VAL A 95 -12.33 -4.07 1.48
CA VAL A 95 -11.45 -4.17 2.65
C VAL A 95 -11.16 -5.65 2.88
N PRO A 96 -9.90 -6.08 3.04
CA PRO A 96 -9.57 -7.45 3.39
C PRO A 96 -10.02 -7.75 4.82
N GLU A 97 -10.09 -9.03 5.17
CA GLU A 97 -10.36 -9.43 6.54
C GLU A 97 -9.14 -9.10 7.41
N LEU A 98 -9.29 -8.04 8.21
CA LEU A 98 -8.26 -7.53 9.12
C LEU A 98 -8.79 -7.58 10.56
N PRO A 99 -7.90 -7.76 11.56
CA PRO A 99 -8.31 -7.73 12.96
C PRO A 99 -8.76 -6.32 13.41
N MET A 100 -8.38 -5.28 12.68
CA MET A 100 -8.76 -3.89 12.92
C MET A 100 -9.80 -3.39 11.90
N GLN A 101 -10.39 -2.23 12.19
CA GLN A 101 -11.30 -1.59 11.25
C GLN A 101 -10.54 -1.08 10.02
N GLY A 102 -11.19 -1.20 8.86
CA GLY A 102 -10.66 -0.64 7.62
C GLY A 102 -11.75 -0.04 6.76
N GLN A 103 -11.36 0.90 5.91
CA GLN A 103 -12.23 1.53 4.93
C GLN A 103 -11.57 1.53 3.55
N ALA A 104 -12.37 1.11 2.58
CA ALA A 104 -12.01 1.22 1.17
C ALA A 104 -12.28 2.64 0.68
N VAL A 105 -11.26 3.27 0.10
CA VAL A 105 -11.33 4.60 -0.50
C VAL A 105 -11.07 4.47 -2.00
N VAL A 106 -12.08 4.80 -2.80
CA VAL A 106 -11.94 4.81 -4.27
C VAL A 106 -11.09 6.00 -4.68
N LYS A 107 -9.99 5.74 -5.42
CA LYS A 107 -8.98 6.75 -5.80
C LYS A 107 -8.33 7.37 -4.56
N GLY A 108 -7.98 6.51 -3.60
CA GLY A 108 -7.35 6.93 -2.35
C GLY A 108 -5.96 7.54 -2.58
N ASP A 109 -5.28 7.14 -3.66
CA ASP A 109 -3.97 7.65 -4.08
C ASP A 109 -3.90 9.17 -4.24
N LEU A 110 -5.03 9.82 -4.52
CA LEU A 110 -5.12 11.28 -4.69
C LEU A 110 -5.75 12.01 -3.49
N ARG A 111 -6.29 11.26 -2.52
CA ARG A 111 -7.11 11.81 -1.42
C ARG A 111 -6.48 11.59 -0.04
N VAL A 112 -5.69 10.54 0.09
CA VAL A 112 -5.15 10.04 1.35
C VAL A 112 -3.64 9.94 1.20
N ALA A 113 -2.91 10.62 2.09
CA ALA A 113 -1.45 10.70 2.01
C ALA A 113 -0.81 9.32 2.23
N GLU A 114 -1.36 8.54 3.15
CA GLU A 114 -0.95 7.18 3.52
C GLU A 114 -1.07 6.23 2.34
N ILE A 115 -2.22 6.27 1.64
CA ILE A 115 -2.44 5.47 0.44
C ILE A 115 -1.46 5.88 -0.66
N SER A 116 -1.20 7.17 -0.81
CA SER A 116 -0.25 7.63 -1.81
C SER A 116 1.19 7.21 -1.50
N ALA A 117 1.60 7.28 -0.22
CA ALA A 117 2.90 6.79 0.24
C ALA A 117 3.06 5.29 -0.02
N ALA A 118 2.03 4.48 0.29
CA ALA A 118 2.01 3.06 -0.05
C ALA A 118 2.10 2.81 -1.57
N SER A 119 1.40 3.61 -2.39
CA SER A 119 1.53 3.53 -3.84
C SER A 119 2.92 3.92 -4.35
N ILE A 120 3.62 4.85 -3.69
CA ILE A 120 4.99 5.25 -4.03
C ILE A 120 5.97 4.12 -3.70
N MET A 121 5.80 3.45 -2.56
CA MET A 121 6.66 2.33 -2.16
C MET A 121 6.58 1.11 -3.10
N LEU A 122 5.44 0.94 -3.79
CA LEU A 122 5.20 -0.17 -4.71
C LEU A 122 5.60 0.08 -6.16
N ARG A 123 5.93 1.33 -6.52
CA ARG A 123 6.11 1.78 -7.90
C ARG A 123 7.57 2.04 -8.25
#